data_AF-A0A0D3GZ79-F1
#
_entry.id   AF-A0A0D3GZ79-F1
#
_cell.length_a   1.000
_cell.length_b   1.000
_cell.length_c   1.000
_cell.angle_alpha   90.00
_cell.angle_beta   90.00
_cell.angle_gamma   90.00
#
_symmetry.space_group_name_H-M   'P 1'
#
loop_
_entity.id
_entity.type
_entity.pdbx_description
1 polymer ?
#
loop_
_entity_poly.entity_id
_entity_poly.type
_entity_poly.pdbx_seq_one_letter_code
_entity_poly.pdbx_strand_id
1 'polypeptide(L)' 'MGFKRSIKPQTSMRTSVKFHAFIHTMIDFSRGRINTHTVIERVKILFDGYPDLLLAFNKFLPRGINAI' A
#
# COMPACT_ATOMS: atom_id res chain seq x y z
N MET A 1 4.60 -7.88 -42.69
CA MET A 1 4.99 -6.51 -42.28
C MET A 1 3.91 -6.05 -41.31
N GLY A 2 4.09 -5.72 -40.03
CA GLY A 2 5.22 -5.28 -39.24
C GLY A 2 4.64 -4.26 -38.24
N PHE A 3 4.81 -4.52 -36.94
CA PHE A 3 4.66 -3.55 -35.85
C PHE A 3 3.27 -2.93 -35.58
N LYS A 4 2.47 -3.59 -34.74
CA LYS A 4 1.71 -2.89 -33.70
C LYS A 4 2.22 -3.29 -32.33
N ARG A 5 3.18 -2.47 -31.90
CA ARG A 5 3.79 -2.34 -30.58
C ARG A 5 2.68 -1.99 -29.58
N SER A 6 1.91 -2.97 -29.11
CA SER A 6 1.00 -2.76 -27.98
C SER A 6 1.77 -2.94 -26.68
N ILE A 7 2.25 -1.79 -26.22
CA ILE A 7 2.79 -1.50 -24.90
C ILE A 7 2.00 -2.32 -23.86
N LYS A 8 2.61 -3.36 -23.30
CA LYS A 8 2.10 -3.96 -22.06
C LYS A 8 2.00 -2.82 -21.05
N PRO A 9 0.85 -2.62 -20.39
CA PRO A 9 0.65 -1.49 -19.53
C PRO A 9 1.71 -1.52 -18.42
N GLN A 10 2.62 -0.55 -18.44
CA GLN A 10 3.66 -0.33 -17.41
C GLN A 10 3.06 -0.01 -16.03
N THR A 11 1.72 -0.02 -15.91
CA THR A 11 0.98 0.22 -14.67
C THR A 11 0.90 -1.00 -13.76
N SER A 12 1.10 -2.23 -14.25
CA SER A 12 1.07 -3.44 -13.39
C SER A 12 2.31 -3.63 -12.52
N MET A 13 3.47 -3.11 -12.92
CA MET A 13 4.70 -3.25 -12.12
C MET A 13 4.74 -2.29 -10.93
N ARG A 14 4.21 -1.07 -11.09
CA ARG A 14 4.29 -0.02 -10.07
C ARG A 14 3.34 -0.27 -8.89
N THR A 15 2.18 -0.86 -9.14
CA THR A 15 1.27 -1.34 -8.09
C THR A 15 1.85 -2.53 -7.33
N SER A 16 2.56 -3.42 -8.02
CA SER A 16 3.24 -4.57 -7.40
C SER A 16 4.28 -4.15 -6.35
N VAL A 17 5.11 -3.14 -6.64
CA VAL A 17 6.13 -2.66 -5.67
C VAL A 17 5.50 -2.03 -4.43
N LYS A 18 4.47 -1.19 -4.61
CA LYS A 18 3.74 -0.61 -3.47
C LYS A 18 3.05 -1.67 -2.64
N PHE A 19 2.41 -2.64 -3.29
CA PHE A 19 1.76 -3.75 -2.60
C PHE A 19 2.78 -4.60 -1.81
N HIS A 20 3.94 -4.92 -2.38
CA HIS A 20 5.00 -5.62 -1.66
C HIS A 20 5.50 -4.87 -0.42
N ALA A 21 5.68 -3.56 -0.51
CA ALA A 21 6.07 -2.73 0.64
C ALA A 21 4.98 -2.67 1.72
N PHE A 22 3.70 -2.70 1.34
CA PHE A 22 2.58 -2.82 2.27
C PHE A 22 2.65 -4.15 3.04
N ILE A 23 2.80 -5.27 2.32
CA ILE A 23 2.91 -6.60 2.92
C ILE A 23 4.12 -6.67 3.88
N HIS A 24 5.27 -6.13 3.49
CA HIS A 24 6.45 -6.11 4.35
C HIS A 24 6.21 -5.31 5.65
N THR A 25 5.51 -4.18 5.55
CA THR A 25 5.12 -3.36 6.71
C THR A 25 4.19 -4.15 7.64
N MET A 26 3.20 -4.86 7.11
CA MET A 26 2.30 -5.70 7.91
C MET A 26 3.03 -6.87 8.58
N ILE A 27 4.03 -7.47 7.92
CA ILE A 27 4.88 -8.52 8.50
C ILE A 27 5.69 -7.96 9.67
N ASP A 28 6.31 -6.79 9.51
CA ASP A 28 7.07 -6.16 10.60
C ASP A 28 6.18 -5.80 11.79
N PHE A 29 4.93 -5.38 11.55
CA PHE A 29 3.94 -5.14 12.60
C PHE A 29 3.54 -6.42 13.32
N SER A 30 3.25 -7.49 12.56
CA SER A 30 2.93 -8.82 13.11
C SER A 30 4.06 -9.40 13.98
N ARG A 31 5.31 -9.07 13.64
CA ARG A 31 6.51 -9.45 14.41
C ARG A 31 6.83 -8.51 15.58
N GLY A 32 6.02 -7.47 15.81
CA GLY A 32 6.23 -6.49 16.87
C GLY A 32 7.46 -5.59 16.68
N ARG A 33 8.00 -5.51 15.46
CA ARG A 33 9.18 -4.66 15.15
C ARG A 33 8.82 -3.20 14.96
N ILE A 34 7.58 -2.93 14.57
CA ILE A 34 7.05 -1.59 14.37
C ILE A 34 5.71 -1.47 15.10
N ASN A 35 5.42 -0.25 15.57
CA ASN A 35 4.21 0.05 16.30
C ASN A 35 3.11 0.55 15.35
N THR A 36 1.88 0.59 15.85
CA THR A 36 0.70 1.09 15.10
C THR A 36 0.95 2.47 14.46
N HIS A 37 1.63 3.38 15.17
CA HIS A 37 1.97 4.71 14.64
C HIS A 37 2.86 4.65 13.39
N THR A 38 3.90 3.80 13.43
CA THR A 38 4.82 3.58 12.30
C THR A 38 4.12 2.92 11.11
N VAL A 39 3.17 2.02 11.36
CA VAL A 39 2.35 1.41 10.30
C VAL A 39 1.54 2.49 9.59
N ILE A 40 0.87 3.36 10.35
CA ILE A 40 0.04 4.45 9.80
C ILE A 40 0.87 5.38 8.92
N GLU A 41 2.05 5.81 9.40
CA GLU A 41 2.94 6.70 8.66
C GLU A 41 3.41 6.07 7.34
N ARG A 42 3.85 4.80 7.38
CA ARG A 42 4.28 4.08 6.18
C ARG A 42 3.14 3.90 5.19
N VAL A 43 1.94 3.58 5.66
CA VAL A 43 0.75 3.42 4.81
C VAL A 43 0.35 4.75 4.16
N LYS A 44 0.44 5.87 4.88
CA LYS A 44 0.21 7.22 4.34
C LYS A 44 1.16 7.55 3.19
N ILE A 45 2.46 7.31 3.38
CA ILE A 45 3.48 7.56 2.34
C ILE A 45 3.30 6.62 1.14
N LEU A 46 3.00 5.35 1.42
CA LEU A 46 2.90 4.31 0.39
C LEU A 46 1.70 4.53 -0.54
N PHE A 47 0.57 4.96 0.04
CA PHE A 47 -0.66 5.29 -0.68
C PHE A 47 -0.86 6.79 -0.88
N ASP A 48 0.20 7.58 -0.76
CA ASP A 48 0.16 9.00 -1.13
C ASP A 48 -0.28 9.14 -2.60
N GLY A 49 -1.29 9.99 -2.82
CA GLY A 49 -1.99 10.15 -4.10
C GLY A 49 -3.07 9.10 -4.41
N TYR A 50 -3.39 8.19 -3.48
CA TYR A 50 -4.44 7.16 -3.64
C TYR A 50 -5.41 7.16 -2.44
N PRO A 51 -6.32 8.15 -2.35
CA PRO A 51 -7.21 8.31 -1.21
C PRO A 51 -8.14 7.11 -0.99
N ASP A 52 -8.55 6.40 -2.04
CA ASP A 52 -9.40 5.21 -1.94
C ASP A 52 -8.75 4.06 -1.16
N LEU A 53 -7.43 3.88 -1.33
CA LEU A 53 -6.65 2.83 -0.65
C LEU A 53 -6.47 3.17 0.84
N LEU A 54 -6.23 4.44 1.15
CA LEU A 54 -6.21 4.96 2.52
C LEU A 54 -7.57 4.78 3.22
N LEU A 55 -8.66 5.07 2.52
CA LEU A 55 -10.01 4.92 3.05
C LEU A 55 -10.38 3.44 3.28
N ALA A 56 -9.94 2.55 2.39
CA ALA A 56 -10.06 1.12 2.58
C ALA A 56 -9.26 0.63 3.80
N PHE A 57 -8.04 1.13 4.01
CA PHE A 57 -7.22 0.78 5.17
C PHE A 57 -7.90 1.13 6.50
N ASN A 58 -8.61 2.26 6.59
CA ASN A 58 -9.40 2.61 7.78
C ASN A 58 -10.49 1.56 8.12
N LYS A 59 -11.02 0.84 7.13
CA LYS A 59 -11.98 -0.27 7.39
C LYS A 59 -11.32 -1.53 7.95
N PHE A 60 -10.00 -1.68 7.77
CA PHE A 60 -9.24 -2.83 8.27
C PHE A 60 -8.74 -2.64 9.71
N LEU A 61 -8.83 -1.43 10.27
CA LEU A 61 -8.47 -1.17 11.65
C LEU A 61 -9.65 -1.53 12.58
N PRO A 62 -9.43 -2.30 13.66
CA PRO A 62 -10.47 -2.53 14.66
C PRO A 62 -10.94 -1.20 15.25
N ARG A 63 -12.26 -1.05 15.40
CA ARG A 63 -12.91 0.18 15.88
C ARG A 63 -12.23 0.68 17.16
N GLY A 64 -11.54 1.82 17.08
CA GLY A 64 -10.79 2.42 18.20
C GLY A 64 -9.45 3.05 17.83
N ILE A 65 -8.88 2.73 16.66
CA ILE A 65 -7.66 3.36 16.14
C ILE A 65 -8.04 4.38 15.06
N ASN A 66 -8.28 5.63 15.44
CA ASN A 66 -8.44 6.73 14.49
C ASN A 66 -7.05 7.22 14.09
N ALA A 67 -6.57 6.75 12.94
CA ALA A 67 -5.22 6.99 12.44
C ALA A 67 -5.10 8.24 11.53
N ILE A 68 -6.23 8.85 11.20
CA ILE A 68 -6.33 9.98 10.27
C ILE A 68 -7.54 10.82 10.65
#